data_AF-A0A0D0HIB8-F1
#
_entry.id   AF-A0A0D0HIB8-F1
#
_cell.length_a   1.000
_cell.length_b   1.000
_cell.length_c   1.000
_cell.angle_alpha   90.00
_cell.angle_beta   90.00
_cell.angle_gamma   90.00
#
_symmetry.space_group_name_H-M   'P 1'
#
loop_
_entity.id
_entity.type
_entity.pdbx_description
1 polymer ?
#
loop_
_entity_poly.entity_id
_entity_poly.type
_entity_poly.pdbx_seq_one_letter_code
_entity_poly.pdbx_strand_id
1 'polypeptide(L)'
;MLLDRGAAERGEGALRMAVDAAEREGDRVALVQALVCLGDLLCDTSRYTAARPLLERALGAAGGDDGDDALACERDRAAHLLKRMPSVDFKNRTCTIDDFIALVRAKADRAEGYDPTCLYDVYGEDTDGDDFRVAQTIYVGDTVQVDDDDRAIYPEPVSALGYVFLYSGEHFQDVVDLAYRQKPDASIEDIVRCLNHFGRYDDFLDLDAGPSPE
;
A
#
# COMPACT_ATOMS: atom_id res chain seq x y z
N MET A 1 -2.09 9.08 -13.25
CA MET A 1 -1.63 9.96 -14.35
C MET A 1 -0.25 9.51 -14.83
N LEU A 2 0.00 9.48 -16.14
CA LEU A 2 1.29 9.07 -16.76
C LEU A 2 2.34 10.20 -16.82
N LEU A 3 1.91 11.46 -16.73
CA LEU A 3 2.80 12.63 -16.80
C LEU A 3 3.62 12.83 -15.50
N ASP A 4 3.04 12.53 -14.33
CA ASP A 4 3.76 12.62 -13.05
C ASP A 4 4.83 11.53 -12.90
N ARG A 5 4.61 10.32 -13.44
CA ARG A 5 5.58 9.22 -13.36
C ARG A 5 6.91 9.57 -14.01
N GLY A 6 6.88 10.17 -15.20
CA GLY A 6 8.10 10.56 -15.90
C GLY A 6 8.84 11.74 -15.24
N ALA A 7 8.16 12.55 -14.42
CA ALA A 7 8.77 13.59 -13.60
C ALA A 7 9.36 13.01 -12.31
N ALA A 8 8.64 12.07 -11.68
CA ALA A 8 9.09 11.34 -10.49
C ALA A 8 10.35 10.52 -10.79
N GLU A 9 10.40 9.77 -11.90
CA GLU A 9 11.59 8.99 -12.29
C GLU A 9 12.82 9.88 -12.53
N ARG A 10 12.63 11.04 -13.17
CA ARG A 10 13.70 12.03 -13.37
C ARG A 10 14.15 12.66 -12.04
N GLY A 11 13.20 12.97 -11.16
CA GLY A 11 13.48 13.48 -9.82
C GLY A 11 14.27 12.46 -8.99
N GLU A 12 13.89 11.19 -9.04
CA GLU A 12 14.57 10.10 -8.35
C GLU A 12 16.01 9.93 -8.84
N GLY A 13 16.24 9.95 -10.16
CA GLY A 13 17.58 9.90 -10.74
C GLY A 13 18.46 11.06 -10.28
N ALA A 14 17.93 12.29 -10.28
CA ALA A 14 18.65 13.46 -9.80
C ALA A 14 18.98 13.38 -8.31
N LEU A 15 18.04 12.93 -7.48
CA LEU A 15 18.23 12.78 -6.04
C LEU A 15 19.25 11.70 -5.70
N ARG A 16 19.28 10.58 -6.43
CA ARG A 16 20.35 9.58 -6.29
C ARG A 16 21.73 10.16 -6.61
N MET A 17 21.85 10.91 -7.70
CA MET A 17 23.10 11.59 -8.03
C MET A 17 23.53 12.59 -6.95
N ALA A 18 22.57 13.27 -6.31
CA ALA A 18 22.85 14.19 -5.21
C ALA A 18 23.37 13.45 -3.96
N VAL A 19 22.80 12.29 -3.62
CA VAL A 19 23.31 11.42 -2.55
C VAL A 19 24.76 11.02 -2.85
N ASP A 20 25.04 10.49 -4.05
CA ASP A 20 26.39 10.06 -4.44
C ASP A 20 27.39 11.24 -4.41
N ALA A 21 26.96 12.43 -4.79
CA ALA A 21 27.81 13.62 -4.77
C ALA A 21 28.13 14.07 -3.36
N ALA A 22 27.12 14.19 -2.50
CA ALA A 22 27.30 14.57 -1.10
C ALA A 22 28.20 13.57 -0.35
N GLU A 23 28.09 12.27 -0.63
CA GLU A 23 28.97 11.24 -0.08
C GLU A 23 30.43 11.43 -0.48
N ARG A 24 30.70 11.61 -1.78
CA ARG A 24 32.07 11.84 -2.26
C ARG A 24 32.70 13.10 -1.66
N GLU A 25 31.88 14.13 -1.45
CA GLU A 25 32.32 15.44 -0.96
C GLU A 25 32.41 15.47 0.58
N GLY A 26 31.86 14.45 1.27
CA GLY A 26 31.77 14.43 2.72
C GLY A 26 30.82 15.49 3.28
N ASP A 27 29.92 16.03 2.44
CA ASP A 27 28.95 17.04 2.84
C ASP A 27 27.77 16.37 3.55
N ARG A 28 27.84 16.39 4.88
CA ARG A 28 26.84 15.78 5.74
C ARG A 28 25.46 16.41 5.59
N VAL A 29 25.37 17.73 5.45
CA VAL A 29 24.08 18.45 5.36
C VAL A 29 23.41 18.11 4.04
N ALA A 30 24.16 18.21 2.93
CA ALA A 30 23.66 17.83 1.62
C ALA A 30 23.26 16.35 1.56
N LEU A 31 24.02 15.46 2.22
CA LEU A 31 23.70 14.04 2.28
C LEU A 31 22.37 13.78 2.98
N VAL A 32 22.18 14.36 4.16
CA VAL A 32 20.93 14.19 4.93
C VAL A 32 19.75 14.75 4.13
N GLN A 33 19.86 15.96 3.59
CA GLN A 33 18.81 16.56 2.76
C GLN A 33 18.46 15.72 1.54
N ALA A 34 19.46 15.20 0.82
CA ALA A 34 19.24 14.37 -0.36
C ALA A 34 18.57 13.04 -0.01
N LEU A 35 18.98 12.40 1.10
CA LEU A 35 18.36 11.17 1.59
C LEU A 35 16.90 11.39 2.00
N VAL A 36 16.58 12.47 2.72
CA VAL A 36 15.20 12.78 3.13
C VAL A 36 14.34 13.10 1.91
N CYS A 37 14.83 13.92 0.98
CA CYS A 37 14.09 14.23 -0.25
C CYS A 37 13.83 12.99 -1.11
N LEU A 38 14.82 12.09 -1.24
CA LEU A 38 14.63 10.82 -1.94
C LEU A 38 13.63 9.92 -1.21
N GLY A 39 13.75 9.79 0.11
CA GLY A 39 12.80 9.03 0.92
C GLY A 39 11.36 9.54 0.78
N ASP A 40 11.17 10.86 0.80
CA ASP A 40 9.85 11.49 0.65
C ASP A 40 9.23 11.20 -0.73
N LEU A 41 10.00 11.37 -1.81
CA LEU A 41 9.56 11.03 -3.17
C LEU A 41 9.15 9.55 -3.30
N LEU A 42 9.87 8.66 -2.60
CA LEU A 42 9.55 7.25 -2.58
C LEU A 42 8.27 6.97 -1.78
N CYS A 43 8.02 7.69 -0.69
CA CYS A 43 6.76 7.64 0.04
C CYS A 43 5.58 8.11 -0.83
N ASP A 44 5.75 9.22 -1.55
CA ASP A 44 4.74 9.77 -2.47
C ASP A 44 4.41 8.81 -3.62
N THR A 45 5.32 7.90 -3.94
CA THR A 45 5.14 6.85 -4.96
C THR A 45 4.84 5.48 -4.37
N SER A 46 4.47 5.42 -3.08
CA SER A 46 4.10 4.21 -2.32
C SER A 46 5.18 3.11 -2.31
N ARG A 47 6.46 3.52 -2.36
CA ARG A 47 7.65 2.64 -2.32
C ARG A 47 8.34 2.71 -0.97
N TYR A 48 7.59 2.37 0.07
CA TYR A 48 7.97 2.50 1.47
C TYR A 48 9.15 1.58 1.85
N THR A 49 9.24 0.37 1.30
CA THR A 49 10.36 -0.55 1.55
C THR A 49 11.69 0.02 1.05
N ALA A 50 11.66 0.74 -0.08
CA ALA A 50 12.84 1.42 -0.61
C ALA A 50 13.15 2.74 0.12
N ALA A 51 12.12 3.46 0.57
CA ALA A 51 12.25 4.72 1.30
C ALA A 51 12.86 4.52 2.70
N ARG A 52 12.42 3.47 3.42
CA ARG A 52 12.78 3.21 4.82
C ARG A 52 14.30 3.23 5.09
N PRO A 53 15.14 2.44 4.40
CA PRO A 53 16.58 2.45 4.68
C PRO A 53 17.24 3.81 4.41
N LEU A 54 16.70 4.63 3.50
CA LEU A 54 17.21 5.97 3.23
C LEU A 54 16.90 6.94 4.37
N LEU A 55 15.67 6.88 4.90
CA LEU A 55 15.23 7.72 6.01
C LEU A 55 15.90 7.32 7.33
N GLU A 56 16.07 6.03 7.59
CA GLU A 56 16.84 5.53 8.75
C GLU A 56 18.30 5.98 8.67
N ARG A 57 18.88 5.93 7.47
CA ARG A 57 20.23 6.44 7.22
C ARG A 57 20.33 7.96 7.41
N ALA A 58 19.32 8.71 6.97
CA ALA A 58 19.24 10.15 7.21
C ALA A 58 19.20 10.48 8.71
N LEU A 59 18.40 9.74 9.50
CA LEU A 59 18.37 9.89 10.97
C LEU A 59 19.72 9.59 11.61
N GLY A 60 20.37 8.50 11.21
CA GLY A 60 21.70 8.14 11.71
C GLY A 60 22.76 9.20 11.38
N ALA A 61 22.75 9.71 10.14
CA ALA A 61 23.64 10.76 9.70
C ALA A 61 23.32 12.13 10.34
N ALA A 62 22.06 12.42 10.66
CA ALA A 62 21.66 13.63 11.39
C ALA A 62 21.94 13.54 12.90
N GLY A 63 22.33 12.37 13.42
CA GLY A 63 22.69 12.18 14.83
C GLY A 63 24.00 12.90 15.20
N GLY A 64 23.91 13.93 16.03
CA GLY A 64 25.03 14.71 16.57
C GLY A 64 24.50 15.88 17.40
N ASP A 65 25.24 16.32 18.42
CA ASP A 65 24.84 17.42 19.32
C ASP A 65 25.38 18.76 18.79
N ASP A 66 25.39 18.90 17.47
CA ASP A 66 26.22 19.88 16.78
C ASP A 66 25.51 21.24 16.64
N GLY A 67 24.26 21.33 17.10
CA GLY A 67 23.46 22.56 17.09
C GLY A 67 23.08 23.09 15.69
N ASP A 68 23.20 22.26 14.65
CA ASP A 68 22.81 22.63 13.29
C ASP A 68 21.30 22.49 13.09
N ASP A 69 20.61 23.63 13.07
CA ASP A 69 19.16 23.73 12.88
C ASP A 69 18.68 23.07 11.57
N ALA A 70 19.51 23.03 10.52
CA ALA A 70 19.16 22.39 9.26
C ALA A 70 19.08 20.87 9.39
N LEU A 71 19.99 20.26 10.15
CA LEU A 71 19.97 18.82 10.42
C LEU A 71 18.83 18.44 11.37
N ALA A 72 18.50 19.32 12.33
CA ALA A 72 17.36 19.10 13.23
C ALA A 72 16.03 19.02 12.48
N CYS A 73 15.80 19.94 11.53
CA CYS A 73 14.58 19.96 10.71
C CYS A 73 14.46 18.69 9.85
N GLU A 74 15.53 18.30 9.16
CA GLU A 74 15.50 17.09 8.30
C GLU A 74 15.37 15.81 9.13
N ARG A 75 15.95 15.76 10.33
CA ARG A 75 15.77 14.63 11.25
C ARG A 75 14.30 14.49 11.67
N ASP A 76 13.66 15.58 12.05
CA ASP A 76 12.26 15.56 12.46
C ASP A 76 11.34 15.16 11.28
N ARG A 77 11.65 15.64 10.07
CA ARG A 77 10.96 15.23 8.84
C ARG A 77 11.14 13.74 8.54
N ALA A 78 12.36 13.21 8.63
CA ALA A 78 12.64 11.80 8.42
C ALA A 78 11.91 10.90 9.44
N ALA A 79 11.90 11.30 10.72
CA ALA A 79 11.19 10.60 11.77
C ALA A 79 9.66 10.60 11.53
N HIS A 80 9.10 11.72 11.09
CA HIS A 80 7.68 11.84 10.77
C HIS A 80 7.28 10.95 9.59
N LEU A 81 8.10 10.90 8.53
CA LEU A 81 7.88 10.01 7.40
C LEU A 81 7.88 8.55 7.86
N LEU A 82 8.93 8.10 8.55
CA LEU A 82 9.05 6.72 9.04
C LEU A 82 7.88 6.27 9.91
N LYS A 83 7.33 7.18 10.73
CA LYS A 83 6.18 6.88 11.60
C LYS A 83 4.89 6.63 10.82
N ARG A 84 4.73 7.24 9.64
CA ARG A 84 3.50 7.17 8.83
C ARG A 84 3.54 6.11 7.74
N MET A 85 4.73 5.62 7.41
CA MET A 85 4.92 4.69 6.31
C MET A 85 4.48 3.27 6.66
N PRO A 86 3.76 2.60 5.74
CA PRO A 86 3.61 1.15 5.77
C PRO A 86 4.96 0.43 5.83
N SER A 87 4.97 -0.76 6.43
CA SER A 87 6.14 -1.65 6.39
C SER A 87 6.30 -2.37 5.04
N VAL A 88 5.27 -2.39 4.20
CA VAL A 88 5.19 -3.11 2.92
C VAL A 88 4.51 -2.30 1.82
N ASP A 89 4.91 -2.53 0.57
CA ASP A 89 4.57 -1.71 -0.61
C ASP A 89 3.36 -2.25 -1.40
N PHE A 90 2.20 -2.38 -0.76
CA PHE A 90 1.03 -2.98 -1.41
C PHE A 90 -0.21 -2.06 -1.49
N LYS A 91 -0.37 -1.10 -0.58
CA LYS A 91 -1.54 -0.21 -0.53
C LYS A 91 -1.24 1.21 -1.00
N ASN A 92 -2.28 2.04 -1.01
CA ASN A 92 -2.31 3.40 -1.56
C ASN A 92 -2.04 3.43 -3.07
N ARG A 93 -2.67 2.49 -3.79
CA ARG A 93 -2.50 2.35 -5.24
C ARG A 93 -3.70 1.68 -5.90
N THR A 94 -3.85 1.98 -7.17
CA THR A 94 -4.74 1.25 -8.08
C THR A 94 -4.02 0.03 -8.67
N CYS A 95 -4.71 -1.10 -8.75
CA CYS A 95 -4.25 -2.34 -9.39
C CYS A 95 -5.44 -3.11 -9.96
N THR A 96 -5.17 -4.21 -10.67
CA THR A 96 -6.23 -5.17 -10.99
C THR A 96 -6.50 -6.08 -9.79
N ILE A 97 -7.73 -6.59 -9.68
CA ILE A 97 -8.05 -7.57 -8.65
C ILE A 97 -7.21 -8.85 -8.79
N ASP A 98 -6.87 -9.25 -10.01
CA ASP A 98 -6.03 -10.42 -10.31
C ASP A 98 -4.66 -10.29 -9.67
N ASP A 99 -4.01 -9.13 -9.90
CA ASP A 99 -2.70 -8.82 -9.32
C ASP A 99 -2.79 -8.80 -7.79
N PHE A 100 -3.89 -8.28 -7.25
CA PHE A 100 -4.07 -8.20 -5.81
C PHE A 100 -4.33 -9.56 -5.17
N ILE A 101 -5.15 -10.42 -5.78
CA ILE A 101 -5.34 -11.81 -5.37
C ILE A 101 -4.00 -12.54 -5.35
N ALA A 102 -3.17 -12.37 -6.39
CA ALA A 102 -1.84 -12.97 -6.44
C ALA A 102 -0.93 -12.46 -5.31
N LEU A 103 -0.99 -11.16 -4.99
CA LEU A 103 -0.25 -10.53 -3.89
C LEU A 103 -0.68 -11.10 -2.53
N VAL A 104 -1.98 -11.19 -2.28
CA VAL A 104 -2.56 -11.73 -1.03
C VAL A 104 -2.25 -13.21 -0.88
N ARG A 105 -2.33 -14.00 -1.97
CA ARG A 105 -1.91 -15.40 -2.00
C ARG A 105 -0.45 -15.57 -1.58
N ALA A 106 0.43 -14.66 -2.02
CA ALA A 106 1.83 -14.64 -1.65
C ALA A 106 2.09 -14.08 -0.23
N LYS A 107 1.04 -13.68 0.50
CA LYS A 107 1.11 -13.05 1.83
C LYS A 107 1.90 -11.74 1.86
N ALA A 108 1.99 -11.06 0.72
CA ALA A 108 2.75 -9.82 0.59
C ALA A 108 1.97 -8.56 1.04
N ASP A 109 0.71 -8.74 1.46
CA ASP A 109 -0.18 -7.71 1.99
C ASP A 109 -0.13 -7.58 3.52
N ARG A 110 0.73 -8.37 4.18
CA ARG A 110 0.81 -8.45 5.63
C ARG A 110 2.24 -8.73 6.11
N ALA A 111 2.56 -8.29 7.31
CA ALA A 111 3.83 -8.60 7.97
C ALA A 111 3.76 -9.95 8.71
N GLU A 112 4.91 -10.50 9.12
CA GLU A 112 4.99 -11.76 9.90
C GLU A 112 4.32 -11.65 11.28
N GLY A 113 4.18 -10.42 11.80
CA GLY A 113 3.43 -10.10 13.02
C GLY A 113 2.37 -9.02 12.78
N TYR A 114 1.58 -8.74 13.81
CA TYR A 114 0.58 -7.66 13.74
C TYR A 114 1.27 -6.32 13.46
N ASP A 115 0.88 -5.72 12.34
CA ASP A 115 1.32 -4.39 11.95
C ASP A 115 0.10 -3.57 11.53
N PRO A 116 -0.34 -2.58 12.33
CA PRO A 116 -1.50 -1.76 12.01
C PRO A 116 -1.29 -0.94 10.73
N THR A 117 -0.05 -0.71 10.29
CA THR A 117 0.23 -0.02 9.04
C THR A 117 -0.08 -0.88 7.81
N CYS A 118 -0.26 -2.19 7.99
CA CYS A 118 -0.73 -3.11 6.96
C CYS A 118 -2.25 -3.25 6.92
N LEU A 119 -3.03 -2.54 7.75
CA LEU A 119 -4.48 -2.56 7.62
C LEU A 119 -4.90 -1.84 6.34
N TYR A 120 -5.85 -2.41 5.62
CA TYR A 120 -6.35 -1.89 4.36
C TYR A 120 -7.80 -2.29 4.11
N ASP A 121 -8.44 -1.54 3.21
CA ASP A 121 -9.70 -1.91 2.57
C ASP A 121 -9.53 -1.92 1.05
N VAL A 122 -10.44 -2.64 0.38
CA VAL A 122 -10.53 -2.71 -1.07
C VAL A 122 -11.70 -1.85 -1.53
N TYR A 123 -11.41 -0.94 -2.46
CA TYR A 123 -12.34 0.02 -3.03
C TYR A 123 -12.44 -0.16 -4.55
N GLY A 124 -13.55 0.23 -5.14
CA GLY A 124 -13.74 0.22 -6.60
C GLY A 124 -14.95 1.04 -7.02
N GLU A 125 -15.29 0.96 -8.30
CA GLU A 125 -16.44 1.69 -8.84
C GLU A 125 -17.75 1.25 -8.17
N ASP A 126 -18.64 2.22 -7.95
CA ASP A 126 -20.01 1.97 -7.50
C ASP A 126 -20.82 1.40 -8.65
N THR A 127 -20.79 0.08 -8.77
CA THR A 127 -21.61 -0.67 -9.71
C THR A 127 -22.68 -1.37 -8.89
N ASP A 128 -23.87 -0.75 -8.78
CA ASP A 128 -25.05 -1.23 -8.06
C ASP A 128 -25.18 -2.78 -8.08
N GLY A 129 -24.67 -3.45 -7.04
CA GLY A 129 -24.79 -4.90 -6.87
C GLY A 129 -23.96 -5.78 -7.81
N ASP A 130 -22.99 -5.23 -8.53
CA ASP A 130 -22.11 -6.03 -9.39
C ASP A 130 -21.01 -6.72 -8.59
N ASP A 131 -20.94 -8.02 -8.85
CA ASP A 131 -19.81 -8.87 -8.53
C ASP A 131 -18.48 -8.31 -9.03
N PHE A 132 -17.41 -8.58 -8.28
CA PHE A 132 -16.07 -8.48 -8.81
C PHE A 132 -15.96 -9.20 -10.15
N ARG A 133 -15.24 -8.56 -11.08
CA ARG A 133 -14.90 -9.12 -12.38
C ARG A 133 -13.40 -9.36 -12.47
N VAL A 134 -13.02 -10.43 -13.16
CA VAL A 134 -11.61 -10.64 -13.54
C VAL A 134 -11.10 -9.40 -14.29
N ALA A 135 -9.87 -9.01 -13.98
CA ALA A 135 -9.17 -7.81 -14.42
C ALA A 135 -9.84 -6.47 -14.02
N GLN A 136 -10.84 -6.48 -13.12
CA GLN A 136 -11.43 -5.25 -12.59
C GLN A 136 -10.36 -4.39 -11.92
N THR A 137 -10.43 -3.09 -12.19
CA THR A 137 -9.58 -2.10 -11.53
C THR A 137 -10.13 -1.81 -10.14
N ILE A 138 -9.27 -1.93 -9.13
CA ILE A 138 -9.57 -1.65 -7.73
C ILE A 138 -8.54 -0.67 -7.16
N TYR A 139 -8.87 -0.03 -6.05
CA TYR A 139 -7.94 0.73 -5.23
C TYR A 139 -7.79 0.05 -3.87
N VAL A 140 -6.55 -0.24 -3.47
CA VAL A 140 -6.24 -0.77 -2.14
C VAL A 140 -5.72 0.39 -1.30
N GLY A 141 -6.39 0.70 -0.21
CA GLY A 141 -6.14 1.93 0.56
C GLY A 141 -6.20 1.72 2.06
N ASP A 142 -5.93 2.80 2.81
CA ASP A 142 -6.20 2.86 4.25
C ASP A 142 -7.66 2.53 4.56
N THR A 143 -7.92 1.98 5.74
CA THR A 143 -9.27 1.58 6.14
C THR A 143 -10.20 2.77 6.29
N VAL A 144 -11.50 2.56 6.02
CA VAL A 144 -12.52 3.58 6.30
C VAL A 144 -12.49 3.93 7.79
N GLN A 145 -12.54 5.22 8.10
CA GLN A 145 -12.61 5.70 9.48
C GLN A 145 -14.05 6.10 9.80
N VAL A 146 -14.38 6.19 11.08
CA VAL A 146 -15.67 6.68 11.56
C VAL A 146 -15.42 7.88 12.46
N ASP A 147 -16.12 8.98 12.22
CA ASP A 147 -16.06 10.17 13.09
C ASP A 147 -16.99 10.05 14.31
N ASP A 148 -16.98 11.07 15.16
CA ASP A 148 -17.80 11.13 16.38
C ASP A 148 -19.32 11.17 16.09
N ASP A 149 -19.73 11.41 14.83
CA ASP A 149 -21.13 11.47 14.38
C ASP A 149 -21.54 10.18 13.62
N ASP A 150 -20.79 9.07 13.78
CA ASP A 150 -20.99 7.78 13.10
C ASP A 150 -20.94 7.87 11.56
N ARG A 151 -20.23 8.87 11.01
CA ARG A 151 -20.09 9.02 9.55
C ARG A 151 -18.82 8.36 9.06
N ALA A 152 -18.95 7.60 7.97
CA ALA A 152 -17.83 7.01 7.27
C ALA A 152 -16.96 8.11 6.62
N ILE A 153 -15.69 8.16 7.00
CA ILE A 153 -14.64 8.96 6.39
C ILE A 153 -13.82 8.05 5.49
N TYR A 154 -13.97 8.24 4.18
CA TYR A 154 -13.21 7.52 3.16
C TYR A 154 -11.84 8.16 2.93
N PRO A 155 -10.82 7.37 2.53
CA PRO A 155 -9.55 7.93 2.08
C PRO A 155 -9.76 8.95 0.94
N GLU A 156 -8.95 10.01 0.93
CA GLU A 156 -9.07 11.08 -0.09
C GLU A 156 -8.97 10.54 -1.52
N PRO A 157 -8.04 9.62 -1.86
CA PRO A 157 -7.97 9.07 -3.22
C PRO A 157 -9.22 8.30 -3.64
N VAL A 158 -9.88 7.62 -2.69
CA VAL A 158 -11.13 6.88 -2.93
C VAL A 158 -12.24 7.86 -3.30
N SER A 159 -12.37 8.94 -2.52
CA SER A 159 -13.35 10.01 -2.78
C SER A 159 -13.09 10.70 -4.13
N ALA A 160 -11.83 10.99 -4.45
CA ALA A 160 -11.43 11.62 -5.71
C ALA A 160 -11.70 10.73 -6.94
N LEU A 161 -11.59 9.41 -6.80
CA LEU A 161 -11.90 8.44 -7.85
C LEU A 161 -13.41 8.17 -7.98
N GLY A 162 -14.24 8.64 -7.04
CA GLY A 162 -15.65 8.26 -6.96
C GLY A 162 -15.85 6.78 -6.65
N TYR A 163 -14.88 6.17 -5.96
CA TYR A 163 -14.94 4.77 -5.56
C TYR A 163 -15.69 4.60 -4.25
N VAL A 164 -16.23 3.40 -4.04
CA VAL A 164 -16.92 2.97 -2.82
C VAL A 164 -16.16 1.81 -2.17
N PHE A 165 -16.47 1.55 -0.89
CA PHE A 165 -15.97 0.37 -0.19
C PHE A 165 -16.56 -0.90 -0.82
N LEU A 166 -15.70 -1.88 -1.11
CA LEU A 166 -16.11 -3.18 -1.62
C LEU A 166 -15.84 -4.29 -0.63
N TYR A 167 -14.71 -4.26 0.07
CA TYR A 167 -14.26 -5.37 0.91
C TYR A 167 -13.31 -4.91 2.01
N SER A 168 -13.43 -5.47 3.21
CA SER A 168 -12.42 -5.28 4.25
C SER A 168 -11.18 -6.13 3.93
N GLY A 169 -9.99 -5.64 4.31
CA GLY A 169 -8.76 -6.41 4.09
C GLY A 169 -8.79 -7.79 4.78
N GLU A 170 -9.34 -7.88 5.99
CA GLU A 170 -9.46 -9.14 6.74
C GLU A 170 -10.31 -10.17 6.00
N HIS A 171 -11.52 -9.80 5.58
CA HIS A 171 -12.37 -10.73 4.85
C HIS A 171 -11.72 -11.11 3.50
N PHE A 172 -11.07 -10.17 2.81
CA PHE A 172 -10.46 -10.42 1.50
C PHE A 172 -9.37 -11.48 1.64
N GLN A 173 -8.52 -11.33 2.66
CA GLN A 173 -7.51 -12.30 3.03
C GLN A 173 -8.11 -13.67 3.32
N ASP A 174 -9.13 -13.75 4.17
CA ASP A 174 -9.74 -15.02 4.59
C ASP A 174 -10.33 -15.80 3.41
N VAL A 175 -11.03 -15.12 2.50
CA VAL A 175 -11.61 -15.76 1.31
C VAL A 175 -10.52 -16.28 0.38
N VAL A 176 -9.50 -15.47 0.08
CA VAL A 176 -8.37 -15.90 -0.77
C VAL A 176 -7.63 -17.07 -0.13
N ASP A 177 -7.36 -16.99 1.17
CA ASP A 177 -6.61 -18.00 1.92
C ASP A 177 -7.36 -19.33 2.00
N LEU A 178 -8.68 -19.29 2.22
CA LEU A 178 -9.52 -20.48 2.26
C LEU A 178 -9.66 -21.13 0.89
N ALA A 179 -9.90 -20.34 -0.16
CA ALA A 179 -10.06 -20.86 -1.51
C ALA A 179 -8.80 -21.61 -1.99
N TYR A 180 -7.59 -21.05 -1.75
CA TYR A 180 -6.34 -21.74 -2.07
C TYR A 180 -6.01 -22.90 -1.12
N ARG A 181 -6.59 -22.93 0.09
CA ARG A 181 -6.48 -24.08 0.99
C ARG A 181 -7.32 -25.26 0.52
N GLN A 182 -8.54 -25.00 0.04
CA GLN A 182 -9.43 -26.01 -0.56
C GLN A 182 -8.84 -26.51 -1.88
N LYS A 183 -8.52 -25.58 -2.79
CA LYS A 183 -8.01 -25.85 -4.13
C LYS A 183 -6.70 -25.10 -4.39
N PRO A 184 -5.52 -25.71 -4.14
CA PRO A 184 -4.22 -25.05 -4.30
C PRO A 184 -3.92 -24.51 -5.71
N ASP A 185 -4.55 -25.07 -6.74
CA ASP A 185 -4.46 -24.64 -8.14
C ASP A 185 -5.69 -23.85 -8.62
N ALA A 186 -6.48 -23.28 -7.69
CA ALA A 186 -7.61 -22.42 -8.01
C ALA A 186 -7.22 -21.32 -9.01
N SER A 187 -8.08 -21.13 -10.00
CA SER A 187 -7.97 -20.07 -11.00
C SER A 187 -8.38 -18.72 -10.42
N ILE A 188 -8.02 -17.61 -11.06
CA ILE A 188 -8.48 -16.28 -10.63
C ILE A 188 -10.01 -16.22 -10.67
N GLU A 189 -10.63 -16.87 -11.66
CA GLU A 189 -12.07 -17.02 -11.78
C GLU A 189 -12.70 -17.73 -10.57
N ASP A 190 -12.06 -18.78 -10.05
CA ASP A 190 -12.50 -19.47 -8.83
C ASP A 190 -12.47 -18.52 -7.63
N ILE A 191 -11.39 -17.76 -7.46
CA ILE A 191 -11.24 -16.82 -6.34
C ILE A 191 -12.24 -15.66 -6.43
N VAL A 192 -12.42 -15.07 -7.60
CA VAL A 192 -13.42 -14.03 -7.84
C VAL A 192 -14.82 -14.55 -7.51
N ARG A 193 -15.14 -15.79 -7.89
CA ARG A 193 -16.41 -16.43 -7.51
C ARG A 193 -16.56 -16.57 -6.00
N CYS A 194 -15.50 -16.96 -5.28
CA CYS A 194 -15.52 -17.03 -3.81
C CYS A 194 -15.75 -15.66 -3.17
N LEU A 195 -15.06 -14.60 -3.62
CA LEU A 195 -15.22 -13.23 -3.12
C LEU A 195 -16.64 -12.72 -3.32
N ASN A 196 -17.19 -12.97 -4.51
CA ASN A 196 -18.56 -12.59 -4.85
C ASN A 196 -19.60 -13.37 -4.04
N HIS A 197 -19.37 -14.65 -3.80
CA HIS A 197 -20.22 -15.46 -2.95
C HIS A 197 -20.23 -14.93 -1.52
N PHE A 198 -19.06 -14.70 -0.92
CA PHE A 198 -18.96 -14.16 0.43
C PHE A 198 -19.56 -12.77 0.53
N GLY A 199 -19.28 -11.86 -0.41
CA GLY A 199 -19.86 -10.52 -0.42
C GLY A 199 -21.40 -10.50 -0.47
N ARG A 200 -22.02 -11.55 -1.03
CA ARG A 200 -23.49 -11.68 -1.10
C ARG A 200 -24.11 -12.39 0.09
N TYR A 201 -23.46 -13.42 0.60
CA TYR A 201 -24.06 -14.38 1.54
C TYR A 201 -23.44 -14.35 2.93
N ASP A 202 -22.34 -13.61 3.11
CA ASP A 202 -21.54 -13.61 4.34
C ASP A 202 -21.12 -15.05 4.75
N ASP A 203 -20.84 -15.87 3.74
CA ASP A 203 -20.49 -17.29 3.88
C ASP A 203 -19.39 -17.66 2.88
N PHE A 204 -18.61 -18.68 3.22
CA PHE A 204 -17.52 -19.14 2.36
C PHE A 204 -18.02 -20.15 1.34
N LEU A 205 -17.71 -19.90 0.07
CA LEU A 205 -17.98 -20.88 -0.98
C LEU A 205 -17.08 -22.11 -0.80
N ASP A 206 -17.70 -23.29 -0.74
CA ASP A 206 -17.01 -24.58 -0.80
C ASP A 206 -16.69 -24.94 -2.26
N LEU A 207 -15.40 -24.91 -2.63
CA LEU A 207 -14.90 -25.29 -3.95
C LEU A 207 -14.77 -26.81 -4.12
N ASP A 208 -14.76 -27.58 -3.03
CA ASP A 208 -14.67 -29.05 -3.05
C ASP A 208 -16.05 -29.69 -3.14
N ALA A 209 -17.11 -28.97 -2.73
CA ALA A 209 -18.47 -29.35 -3.02
C ALA A 209 -18.69 -29.29 -4.54
N GLY A 210 -18.93 -30.45 -5.16
CA GLY A 210 -19.41 -30.53 -6.55
C GLY A 210 -20.65 -29.64 -6.76
N PRO A 211 -21.00 -29.28 -8.02
CA PRO A 211 -22.04 -28.29 -8.28
C PRO A 211 -23.32 -28.61 -7.52
N SER A 212 -23.78 -27.66 -6.70
CA SER A 212 -25.07 -27.76 -6.02
C SER A 212 -26.16 -28.08 -7.05
N PRO A 213 -27.03 -29.08 -6.81
CA PRO A 213 -28.12 -29.37 -7.73
C PRO A 213 -29.05 -28.15 -7.82
N GLU A 214 -29.35 -27.74 -9.04
CA GLU A 214 -30.35 -26.71 -9.39
C GLU A 214 -31.76 -27.03 -8.87
#